data_AF-A0A971VCJ8-F1
#
_entry.id   AF-A0A971VCJ8-F1
#
_cell.length_a   1.000
_cell.length_b   1.000
_cell.length_c   1.000
_cell.angle_alpha   90.00
_cell.angle_beta   90.00
_cell.angle_gamma   90.00
#
_symmetry.space_group_name_H-M   'P 1'
#
loop_
_entity.id
_entity.type
_entity.pdbx_description
1 polymer ?
#
loop_
_entity_poly.entity_id
_entity_poly.type
_entity_poly.pdbx_seq_one_letter_code
_entity_poly.pdbx_strand_id
1 'polypeptide(L)' 'MSFSQLCNNIFDATTEHYHEFDNVDAKPVNPYTDGSIEFLLFSKNWIDAVQWHLEDIIRNPAIEPAEALKIKR' A
#
# COMPACT_ATOMS: atom_id res chain seq x y z
N MET A 1 -1.37 13.88 -21.45
CA MET A 1 -1.70 13.56 -20.06
C MET A 1 -0.80 14.42 -19.17
N SER A 2 -1.33 15.10 -18.16
CA SER A 2 -0.49 15.86 -17.23
C SER A 2 0.23 14.91 -16.27
N PHE A 3 1.31 15.39 -15.64
CA PHE A 3 2.00 14.60 -14.61
C PHE A 3 1.08 14.24 -13.45
N SER A 4 0.24 15.17 -12.99
CA SER A 4 -0.75 14.90 -11.94
C SER A 4 -1.76 13.82 -12.34
N GLN A 5 -2.21 13.82 -13.61
CA GLN A 5 -3.09 12.75 -14.11
C GLN A 5 -2.40 11.38 -14.10
N LEU A 6 -1.12 11.32 -14.48
CA LEU A 6 -0.33 10.09 -14.38
C LEU A 6 -0.25 9.59 -12.93
N CYS A 7 0.09 10.48 -11.98
CA CYS A 7 0.19 10.11 -10.56
C CYS A 7 -1.13 9.54 -10.02
N ASN A 8 -2.26 10.19 -10.30
CA ASN A 8 -3.57 9.74 -9.83
C ASN A 8 -3.94 8.38 -10.43
N ASN A 9 -3.71 8.17 -11.72
CA ASN A 9 -3.97 6.87 -12.35
C ASN A 9 -3.16 5.73 -11.72
N ILE A 10 -1.89 5.98 -11.40
CA ILE A 10 -1.03 4.98 -10.75
C ILE A 10 -1.50 4.74 -9.31
N PHE A 11 -1.91 5.79 -8.59
CA PHE A 11 -2.47 5.66 -7.25
C PHE A 11 -3.73 4.79 -7.23
N ASP A 12 -4.70 5.08 -8.09
CA ASP A 12 -5.95 4.33 -8.18
C ASP A 12 -5.66 2.86 -8.54
N ALA A 13 -4.84 2.62 -9.57
CA ALA A 13 -4.48 1.27 -10.01
C ALA A 13 -3.71 0.47 -8.95
N THR A 14 -2.79 1.11 -8.22
CA THR A 14 -2.02 0.42 -7.16
C THR A 14 -2.93 0.06 -5.99
N THR A 15 -3.87 0.95 -5.64
CA THR A 15 -4.84 0.72 -4.56
C THR A 15 -5.78 -0.42 -4.91
N GLU A 16 -6.34 -0.45 -6.13
CA GLU A 16 -7.18 -1.54 -6.61
C GLU A 16 -6.41 -2.87 -6.61
N HIS A 17 -5.16 -2.86 -7.11
CA HIS A 17 -4.33 -4.06 -7.13
C HIS A 17 -4.00 -4.57 -5.71
N TYR A 18 -3.81 -3.69 -4.73
CA TYR A 18 -3.62 -4.11 -3.34
C TYR A 18 -4.83 -4.88 -2.80
N HIS A 19 -6.04 -4.41 -3.12
CA HIS A 19 -7.29 -5.03 -2.69
C HIS A 19 -7.57 -6.39 -3.37
N GLU A 20 -6.84 -6.76 -4.42
CA GLU A 20 -6.87 -8.13 -4.93
C GLU A 20 -6.24 -9.14 -3.94
N PHE A 21 -5.36 -8.66 -3.05
CA PHE A 21 -4.69 -9.47 -2.04
C PHE A 21 -5.23 -9.26 -0.63
N ASP A 22 -5.59 -8.02 -0.28
CA ASP A 22 -6.01 -7.59 1.07
C ASP A 22 -5.10 -8.16 2.17
N ASN A 23 -3.79 -8.18 1.92
CA ASN A 23 -2.82 -8.81 2.80
C ASN A 23 -1.55 -7.95 2.91
N VAL A 24 -1.20 -7.60 4.15
CA VAL A 24 -0.03 -6.76 4.49
C VAL A 24 1.31 -7.43 4.15
N ASP A 25 1.36 -8.76 4.04
CA ASP A 25 2.55 -9.53 3.68
C ASP A 25 2.63 -9.84 2.17
N ALA A 26 1.64 -9.39 1.37
CA ALA A 26 1.62 -9.61 -0.07
C ALA A 26 2.79 -8.88 -0.77
N LYS A 27 3.37 -9.57 -1.75
CA LYS A 27 4.49 -9.05 -2.55
C LYS A 27 4.00 -8.87 -3.99
N PRO A 28 3.68 -7.65 -4.43
CA PRO A 28 3.16 -7.41 -5.76
C PRO A 28 4.29 -7.53 -6.79
N VAL A 29 3.92 -7.80 -8.03
CA VAL A 29 4.81 -7.60 -9.17
C VAL A 29 4.57 -6.19 -9.70
N ASN A 30 5.57 -5.32 -9.58
CA ASN A 30 5.49 -3.98 -10.15
C ASN A 30 5.57 -4.07 -11.70
N PRO A 31 4.56 -3.61 -12.44
CA PRO A 31 4.51 -3.77 -13.90
C PRO A 31 5.39 -2.76 -14.65
N TYR A 32 5.94 -1.76 -13.96
CA TYR A 32 6.71 -0.67 -14.56
C TYR A 32 8.21 -0.99 -14.61
N THR A 33 8.93 -0.33 -15.51
CA THR A 33 10.39 -0.47 -15.65
C THR A 33 11.10 0.00 -14.38
N ASP A 34 12.02 -0.83 -13.87
CA ASP A 34 12.79 -0.50 -12.67
C ASP A 34 13.51 0.86 -12.79
N GLY A 35 13.42 1.66 -11.73
CA GLY A 35 13.94 3.02 -11.66
C GLY A 35 13.12 4.11 -12.39
N SER A 36 12.02 3.77 -13.07
CA SER A 36 11.13 4.78 -13.65
C SER A 36 10.32 5.52 -12.56
N ILE A 37 9.76 6.69 -12.89
CA ILE A 37 8.91 7.42 -11.94
C ILE A 37 7.64 6.63 -11.59
N GLU A 38 7.08 5.91 -12.57
CA GLU A 38 5.91 5.06 -12.38
C GLU A 38 6.21 3.87 -11.46
N PHE A 39 7.39 3.26 -11.62
CA PHE A 39 7.86 2.21 -10.73
C PHE A 39 7.97 2.70 -9.29
N LEU A 40 8.57 3.87 -9.09
CA LEU A 40 8.71 4.48 -7.77
C LEU A 40 7.36 4.86 -7.16
N LEU A 41 6.45 5.44 -7.96
CA LEU A 41 5.11 5.80 -7.53
C LEU A 41 4.30 4.56 -7.12
N PHE A 42 4.29 3.50 -7.93
CA PHE A 42 3.64 2.24 -7.57
C PHE A 42 4.20 1.68 -6.27
N SER A 43 5.53 1.62 -6.15
CA SER A 43 6.19 1.04 -4.97
C SER A 43 5.85 1.83 -3.71
N LYS A 44 5.85 3.17 -3.80
CA LYS A 44 5.44 4.06 -2.72
C LYS A 44 3.98 3.84 -2.34
N ASN A 45 3.07 3.86 -3.32
CA ASN A 45 1.64 3.69 -3.09
C ASN A 45 1.32 2.32 -2.46
N TRP A 46 2.01 1.26 -2.87
CA TRP A 46 1.86 -0.06 -2.26
C TRP A 46 2.28 -0.06 -0.78
N ILE A 47 3.43 0.55 -0.47
CA ILE A 47 3.92 0.69 0.91
C ILE A 47 2.89 1.46 1.75
N ASP A 48 2.29 2.52 1.21
CA ASP A 48 1.25 3.27 1.92
C ASP A 48 -0.01 2.42 2.18
N ALA A 49 -0.48 1.66 1.18
CA ALA A 49 -1.66 0.82 1.31
C ALA A 49 -1.47 -0.25 2.40
N VAL A 50 -0.30 -0.88 2.44
CA VAL A 50 0.10 -1.78 3.53
C VAL A 50 0.10 -1.05 4.88
N GLN A 51 0.67 0.17 4.92
CA GLN A 51 0.76 0.95 6.15
C GLN A 51 -0.61 1.36 6.69
N TRP A 52 -1.54 1.77 5.84
CA TRP A 52 -2.93 2.06 6.21
C TRP A 52 -3.66 0.81 6.70
N HIS A 53 -3.51 -0.33 6.03
CA HIS A 53 -4.12 -1.58 6.49
C HIS A 53 -3.56 -2.01 7.85
N LEU A 54 -2.25 -1.86 8.08
CA LEU A 54 -1.66 -2.10 9.41
C LEU A 54 -2.21 -1.12 10.46
N GLU A 55 -2.43 0.16 10.09
CA GLU A 55 -3.09 1.12 10.97
C GLU A 55 -4.52 0.72 11.31
N ASP A 56 -5.30 0.23 10.34
CA ASP A 56 -6.65 -0.25 10.56
C ASP A 56 -6.67 -1.44 11.54
N ILE A 57 -5.71 -2.36 11.40
CA ILE A 57 -5.55 -3.50 12.32
C ILE A 57 -5.30 -3.01 13.75
N ILE A 58 -4.36 -2.08 13.98
CA ILE A 58 -4.05 -1.59 15.34
C ILE A 58 -5.11 -0.66 15.92
N ARG A 59 -5.94 -0.03 15.06
CA ARG A 59 -7.06 0.84 15.47
C ARG A 59 -8.33 0.05 15.75
N ASN A 60 -8.36 -1.27 15.49
CA ASN A 60 -9.48 -2.13 15.83
C ASN A 60 -9.73 -2.10 17.36
N PRO A 61 -10.89 -1.63 17.85
CA PRO A 61 -11.14 -1.52 19.29
C PRO A 61 -11.17 -2.87 20.03
N ALA A 62 -11.31 -3.98 19.30
CA ALA A 62 -11.30 -5.33 19.86
C ALA A 62 -9.92 -5.99 19.85
N ILE A 63 -8.87 -5.34 19.30
CA ILE A 63 -7.51 -5.90 19.35
C ILE A 63 -6.99 -5.90 20.78
N GLU A 64 -6.35 -7.00 21.18
CA GLU A 64 -5.62 -7.03 22.44
C GLU A 64 -4.44 -6.04 22.40
N PRO A 65 -4.27 -5.16 23.40
CA PRO A 65 -3.22 -4.12 23.36
C PRO A 65 -1.81 -4.66 23.14
N ALA A 66 -1.51 -5.86 23.67
CA ALA A 66 -0.23 -6.51 23.48
C ALA A 66 0.03 -6.94 22.03
N GLU A 67 -1.01 -7.32 21.28
CA GLU A 67 -0.89 -7.68 19.86
C GLU A 67 -0.69 -6.43 18.99
N ALA A 68 -1.38 -5.33 19.30
CA ALA A 68 -1.18 -4.05 18.62
C ALA A 68 0.28 -3.54 18.75
N LEU A 69 0.91 -3.72 19.92
CA LEU A 69 2.31 -3.36 20.14
C LEU A 69 3.31 -4.19 19.33
N LYS A 70 2.97 -5.42 18.93
CA LYS A 70 3.85 -6.23 18.06
C LYS A 70 3.91 -5.67 16.65
N ILE A 71 2.80 -5.06 16.19
CA ILE A 71 2.68 -4.45 14.87
C ILE A 71 3.33 -3.06 14.87
N LYS A 72 3.05 -2.25 15.91
CA LYS A 72 3.58 -0.89 16.06
C LYS A 72 4.93 -0.88 16.78
N ARG A 73 5.99 -1.31 16.10
CA ARG A 73 7.37 -1.27 16.59
C ARG A 73 8.16 -0.06 16.11
#